data_AF-A0A2C1CK53-F1
#
_entry.id   AF-A0A2C1CK53-F1
#
_cell.length_a   1.000
_cell.length_b   1.000
_cell.length_c   1.000
_cell.angle_alpha   90.00
_cell.angle_beta   90.00
_cell.angle_gamma   90.00
#
_symmetry.space_group_name_H-M   'P 1'
#
loop_
_entity.id
_entity.type
_entity.pdbx_description
1 polymer ?
#
loop_
_entity_poly.entity_id
_entity_poly.type
_entity_poly.pdbx_seq_one_letter_code
_entity_poly.pdbx_strand_id
1 'polypeptide(L)'
;RYNLSFHDLVEMLEERGLSISHTTIMRWVHQYGPELDKRIRRHLKQTNDSWRVDETYIKVKGQWMYLYRAVDSKGNTIDFFLNKTRDQKAVKRFFKKALRSFHVSKPRVITVDKNPAYPIAIEQLKKEKSIP
;
A
#
# COMPACT_ATOMS: atom_id res chain seq x y z
N ARG A 1 -0.69 22.60 -10.01
CA ARG A 1 -1.66 22.68 -11.12
C ARG A 1 -2.40 21.37 -11.33
N TYR A 2 -1.75 20.20 -11.15
CA TYR A 2 -2.36 18.89 -11.39
C TYR A 2 -2.50 18.05 -10.11
N ASN A 3 -3.64 17.37 -9.96
CA ASN A 3 -3.92 16.36 -8.93
C ASN A 3 -3.61 14.93 -9.45
N LEU A 4 -3.03 14.81 -10.65
CA LEU A 4 -2.69 13.56 -11.34
C LEU A 4 -3.90 12.67 -11.63
N SER A 5 -5.06 13.29 -11.93
CA SER A 5 -6.18 12.57 -12.53
C SER A 5 -5.84 12.11 -13.96
N PHE A 6 -6.59 11.16 -14.53
CA PHE A 6 -6.36 10.79 -15.94
C PHE A 6 -6.55 11.96 -16.91
N HIS A 7 -7.41 12.93 -16.60
CA HIS A 7 -7.57 14.14 -17.41
C HIS A 7 -6.36 15.06 -17.27
N ASP A 8 -5.83 15.19 -16.06
CA ASP A 8 -4.61 15.97 -15.81
C ASP A 8 -3.42 15.37 -16.58
N LEU A 9 -3.33 14.04 -16.63
CA LEU A 9 -2.29 13.36 -17.39
C LEU A 9 -2.44 13.57 -18.90
N VAL A 10 -3.66 13.66 -19.42
CA VAL A 10 -3.90 14.05 -20.82
C VAL A 10 -3.40 15.48 -21.06
N GLU A 11 -3.77 16.44 -20.20
CA GLU A 11 -3.31 17.84 -20.33
C GLU A 11 -1.78 17.93 -20.30
N MET A 12 -1.13 17.21 -19.38
CA MET A 12 0.33 17.14 -19.29
C MET A 12 1.00 16.53 -20.54
N LEU A 13 0.32 15.62 -21.24
CA LEU A 13 0.83 15.01 -22.47
C LEU A 13 0.59 15.92 -23.69
N GLU A 14 -0.54 16.63 -23.71
CA GLU A 14 -0.84 17.65 -24.72
C GLU A 14 0.17 18.80 -24.69
N GLU A 15 0.58 19.25 -23.50
CA GLU A 15 1.68 20.22 -23.33
C GLU A 15 3.00 19.75 -23.95
N ARG A 16 3.17 18.44 -24.16
CA ARG A 16 4.33 17.80 -24.81
C ARG A 16 4.07 17.43 -26.28
N GLY A 17 2.95 17.87 -26.86
CA GLY A 17 2.58 17.61 -28.25
C GLY A 17 1.96 16.23 -28.50
N LEU A 18 1.53 15.52 -27.46
CA LEU A 18 0.94 14.18 -27.59
C LEU A 18 -0.57 14.24 -27.34
N SER A 19 -1.38 13.96 -28.37
CA SER A 19 -2.83 13.85 -28.25
C SER A 19 -3.24 12.41 -27.93
N ILE A 20 -3.68 12.16 -26.69
CA ILE A 20 -4.02 10.83 -26.19
C ILE A 20 -5.32 10.91 -25.38
N SER A 21 -6.23 9.94 -25.56
CA SER A 21 -7.43 9.82 -24.73
C SER A 21 -7.10 9.35 -23.31
N HIS A 22 -7.81 9.88 -22.31
CA HIS A 22 -7.70 9.43 -20.91
C HIS A 22 -7.93 7.91 -20.76
N THR A 23 -8.76 7.31 -21.61
CA THR A 23 -9.02 5.85 -21.61
C THR A 23 -7.81 5.04 -22.06
N THR A 24 -6.97 5.58 -22.94
CA THR A 24 -5.71 4.95 -23.36
C THR A 24 -4.74 4.90 -22.18
N ILE A 25 -4.61 5.98 -21.41
CA ILE A 25 -3.79 6.04 -20.20
C ILE A 25 -4.30 5.04 -19.16
N MET A 26 -5.61 4.97 -18.94
CA MET A 26 -6.22 3.98 -18.05
C MET A 26 -5.87 2.53 -18.47
N ARG A 27 -5.96 2.21 -19.76
CA ARG A 27 -5.60 0.88 -20.29
C ARG A 27 -4.12 0.57 -20.06
N TRP A 28 -3.23 1.54 -20.25
CA TRP A 28 -1.81 1.38 -19.94
C TRP A 28 -1.56 1.13 -18.45
N VAL A 29 -2.22 1.84 -17.55
CA VAL A 29 -2.11 1.59 -16.10
C VAL A 29 -2.55 0.16 -15.75
N HIS A 30 -3.65 -0.33 -16.33
CA HIS A 30 -4.09 -1.71 -16.13
C HIS A 30 -3.14 -2.75 -16.70
N GLN A 31 -2.61 -2.51 -17.91
CA GLN A 31 -1.73 -3.44 -18.61
C GLN A 31 -0.33 -3.51 -17.98
N TYR A 32 0.27 -2.35 -17.74
CA TYR A 32 1.68 -2.23 -17.33
C TYR A 32 1.85 -2.05 -15.83
N GLY A 33 0.84 -1.58 -15.10
CA GLY A 33 0.92 -1.35 -13.66
C GLY A 33 1.43 -2.56 -12.86
N PRO A 34 0.88 -3.78 -13.05
CA PRO A 34 1.36 -4.98 -12.36
C PRO A 34 2.83 -5.33 -12.66
N GLU A 35 3.25 -5.17 -13.92
CA GLU A 35 4.63 -5.48 -14.32
C GLU A 35 5.61 -4.42 -13.79
N LEU A 36 5.21 -3.14 -13.81
CA LEU A 36 5.98 -2.06 -13.21
C LEU A 36 6.13 -2.25 -11.70
N ASP A 37 5.05 -2.57 -10.98
CA ASP A 37 5.10 -2.85 -9.54
C ASP A 37 6.09 -3.99 -9.23
N LYS A 38 6.03 -5.10 -9.99
CA LYS A 38 6.95 -6.23 -9.85
C LYS A 38 8.42 -5.84 -10.04
N ARG A 39 8.72 -4.98 -11.01
CA ARG A 39 10.08 -4.50 -11.29
C ARG A 39 10.56 -3.48 -10.26
N ILE A 40 9.72 -2.52 -9.89
CA ILE A 40 10.04 -1.43 -8.95
C ILE A 40 10.29 -1.98 -7.56
N ARG A 41 9.53 -3.01 -7.11
CA ARG A 41 9.72 -3.61 -5.78
C ARG A 41 11.19 -3.93 -5.51
N ARG A 42 11.94 -4.45 -6.50
CA ARG A 42 13.36 -4.85 -6.35
C ARG A 42 14.30 -3.69 -6.07
N HIS A 43 13.86 -2.48 -6.39
CA HIS A 43 14.61 -1.25 -6.24
C HIS A 43 14.11 -0.41 -5.06
N LEU A 44 13.13 -0.92 -4.29
CA LEU A 44 12.71 -0.27 -3.06
C LEU A 44 13.86 -0.30 -2.05
N LYS A 45 14.03 0.81 -1.35
CA LYS A 45 15.01 0.91 -0.27
C LYS A 45 14.65 -0.07 0.85
N GLN A 46 15.67 -0.66 1.46
CA GLN A 46 15.51 -1.46 2.67
C GLN A 46 14.79 -0.62 3.73
N THR A 47 13.70 -1.13 4.29
CA THR A 47 12.97 -0.46 5.37
C THR A 47 13.68 -0.68 6.71
N ASN A 48 13.46 0.21 7.67
CA ASN A 48 13.93 0.00 9.04
C ASN A 48 12.95 -0.84 9.88
N ASP A 49 13.30 -1.04 11.16
CA ASP A 49 12.60 -1.87 12.14
C ASP A 49 11.50 -1.13 12.92
N SER A 50 11.24 0.15 12.61
CA SER A 50 10.19 0.97 13.24
C SER A 50 9.09 1.29 12.25
N TRP A 51 7.94 0.63 12.42
CA TRP A 51 6.82 0.71 11.50
C TRP A 51 5.76 1.66 12.03
N ARG A 52 5.15 2.44 11.13
CA ARG A 52 3.91 3.19 11.34
C ARG A 52 2.85 2.59 10.43
N VAL A 53 1.77 2.12 11.03
CA VAL A 53 0.66 1.49 10.32
C VAL A 53 -0.58 2.31 10.56
N ASP A 54 -1.34 2.52 9.48
CA ASP A 54 -2.53 3.34 9.46
C ASP A 54 -3.58 2.72 8.52
N GLU A 55 -4.85 3.00 8.78
CA GLU A 55 -5.95 2.64 7.91
C GLU A 55 -6.81 3.84 7.59
N THR A 56 -7.18 3.93 6.32
CA THR A 56 -8.17 4.89 5.85
C THR A 56 -9.25 4.18 5.07
N TYR A 57 -10.43 4.79 5.01
CA TYR A 57 -11.55 4.25 4.24
C TYR A 57 -11.66 5.01 2.91
N ILE A 58 -11.73 4.27 1.81
CA ILE A 58 -11.83 4.81 0.46
C ILE A 58 -13.05 4.24 -0.26
N LYS A 59 -13.67 5.04 -1.13
CA LYS A 59 -14.76 4.56 -2.00
C LYS A 59 -14.18 3.94 -3.26
N VAL A 60 -14.46 2.66 -3.49
CA VAL A 60 -14.12 1.94 -4.73
C VAL A 60 -15.42 1.52 -5.39
N LYS A 61 -15.71 2.06 -6.58
CA LYS A 61 -16.96 1.80 -7.33
C LYS A 61 -18.22 1.97 -6.47
N GLY A 62 -18.25 3.02 -5.64
CA GLY A 62 -19.37 3.35 -4.75
C GLY A 62 -19.39 2.59 -3.41
N GLN A 63 -18.53 1.58 -3.21
CA GLN A 63 -18.46 0.83 -1.96
C GLN A 63 -17.32 1.33 -1.07
N TRP A 64 -17.59 1.52 0.23
CA TRP A 64 -16.55 1.82 1.21
C TRP A 64 -15.67 0.59 1.45
N MET A 65 -14.36 0.78 1.36
CA MET A 65 -13.34 -0.23 1.60
C MET A 65 -12.24 0.34 2.51
N TYR A 66 -11.54 -0.52 3.24
CA TYR A 66 -10.44 -0.15 4.13
C TYR A 66 -9.09 -0.38 3.45
N LEU A 67 -8.32 0.70 3.30
CA LEU A 67 -6.95 0.70 2.82
C LEU A 67 -5.99 0.76 4.01
N TYR A 68 -5.29 -0.34 4.24
CA TYR A 68 -4.19 -0.46 5.17
C TYR A 68 -2.91 0.02 4.49
N ARG A 69 -2.11 0.80 5.22
CA ARG A 69 -0.79 1.28 4.77
C ARG A 69 0.22 1.15 5.89
N ALA A 70 1.42 0.68 5.56
CA ALA A 70 2.57 0.72 6.45
C ALA A 70 3.74 1.45 5.81
N VAL A 71 4.39 2.29 6.60
CA VAL A 71 5.64 2.98 6.26
C VAL A 71 6.63 2.83 7.41
N ASP A 72 7.92 2.90 7.11
CA ASP A 72 8.94 2.94 8.14
C ASP A 72 9.09 4.35 8.75
N SER A 73 9.94 4.48 9.76
CA SER A 73 10.17 5.77 10.42
C SER A 73 10.83 6.85 9.57
N LYS A 74 11.41 6.48 8.42
CA LYS A 74 12.00 7.39 7.43
C LYS A 74 11.03 7.68 6.28
N GLY A 75 9.80 7.16 6.34
CA GLY A 75 8.78 7.32 5.31
C GLY A 75 8.93 6.36 4.11
N ASN A 76 9.82 5.37 4.18
CA ASN A 76 9.90 4.35 3.14
C ASN A 76 8.65 3.47 3.19
N THR A 77 8.10 3.16 2.02
CA THR A 77 6.91 2.32 1.91
C THR A 77 7.23 0.87 2.26
N ILE A 78 6.49 0.32 3.22
CA ILE A 78 6.53 -1.11 3.54
C ILE A 78 5.56 -1.83 2.62
N ASP A 79 4.26 -1.57 2.78
CA ASP A 79 3.24 -2.17 1.93
C ASP A 79 1.85 -1.50 2.07
N PHE A 80 0.97 -1.83 1.13
CA PHE A 80 -0.44 -1.48 1.13
C PHE A 80 -1.32 -2.73 1.01
N PHE A 81 -2.53 -2.67 1.56
CA PHE A 81 -3.51 -3.73 1.45
C PHE A 81 -4.93 -3.20 1.52
N LEU A 82 -5.76 -3.57 0.54
CA LEU A 82 -7.15 -3.14 0.47
C LEU A 82 -8.06 -4.31 0.84
N ASN A 83 -9.01 -4.08 1.74
CA ASN A 83 -10.00 -5.09 2.12
C ASN A 83 -11.38 -4.46 2.39
N LYS A 84 -12.44 -5.27 2.27
CA LYS A 84 -13.81 -4.82 2.56
C LYS A 84 -14.08 -4.65 4.05
N THR A 85 -13.42 -5.45 4.89
CA THR A 85 -13.66 -5.49 6.34
C THR A 85 -12.46 -4.94 7.10
N ARG A 86 -12.76 -4.27 8.23
CA ARG A 86 -11.78 -3.83 9.23
C ARG A 86 -11.72 -4.81 10.39
N ASP A 87 -11.29 -6.04 10.11
CA ASP A 87 -11.25 -7.13 11.10
C ASP A 87 -9.82 -7.64 11.37
N GLN A 88 -9.69 -8.49 12.39
CA GLN A 88 -8.40 -9.07 12.78
C GLN A 88 -7.77 -9.94 11.67
N LYS A 89 -8.59 -10.60 10.83
CA LYS A 89 -8.09 -11.45 9.74
C LYS A 89 -7.45 -10.58 8.65
N ALA A 90 -8.04 -9.43 8.36
CA ALA A 90 -7.52 -8.43 7.44
C ALA A 90 -6.16 -7.89 7.93
N VAL A 91 -6.08 -7.49 9.20
CA VAL A 91 -4.85 -7.01 9.82
C VAL A 91 -3.75 -8.08 9.78
N LYS A 92 -4.07 -9.32 10.16
CA LYS A 92 -3.13 -10.45 10.13
C LYS A 92 -2.62 -10.72 8.72
N ARG A 93 -3.53 -10.71 7.73
CA ARG A 93 -3.18 -10.90 6.31
C ARG A 93 -2.29 -9.77 5.80
N PHE A 94 -2.55 -8.53 6.21
CA PHE A 94 -1.72 -7.38 5.88
C PHE A 94 -0.28 -7.55 6.40
N PHE A 95 -0.11 -7.83 7.70
CA PHE A 95 1.24 -8.03 8.25
C PHE A 95 1.96 -9.22 7.60
N LYS A 96 1.28 -10.34 7.37
CA LYS A 96 1.89 -11.49 6.66
C LYS A 96 2.33 -11.13 5.24
N LYS A 97 1.56 -10.30 4.53
CA LYS A 97 1.94 -9.81 3.20
C LYS A 97 3.17 -8.90 3.28
N ALA A 98 3.16 -7.93 4.20
CA ALA A 98 4.27 -7.00 4.40
C ALA A 98 5.60 -7.71 4.75
N LEU A 99 5.56 -8.64 5.71
CA LEU A 99 6.73 -9.39 6.19
C LEU A 99 7.33 -10.35 5.16
N ARG A 100 6.59 -10.70 4.10
CA ARG A 100 7.11 -11.53 3.00
C ARG A 100 7.91 -10.74 1.97
N SER A 101 7.87 -9.42 2.01
CA SER A 101 8.59 -8.57 1.06
C SER A 101 10.08 -8.52 1.42
N PHE A 102 10.96 -8.70 0.43
CA PHE A 102 12.41 -8.80 0.66
C PHE A 102 13.05 -7.48 1.11
N HIS A 103 12.48 -6.32 0.72
CA HIS A 103 12.97 -5.00 1.13
C HIS A 103 12.56 -4.65 2.57
N VAL A 104 11.75 -5.50 3.22
CA VAL A 104 11.17 -5.24 4.52
C VAL A 104 11.99 -5.92 5.62
N SER A 105 12.51 -5.11 6.54
CA SER A 105 13.18 -5.60 7.74
C SER A 105 12.16 -6.01 8.80
N LYS A 106 12.49 -7.01 9.63
CA LYS A 106 11.62 -7.43 10.74
C LYS A 106 11.37 -6.26 11.69
N PRO A 107 10.10 -5.96 12.03
CA PRO A 107 9.79 -4.84 12.91
C PRO A 107 10.22 -5.15 14.35
N ARG A 108 10.89 -4.19 14.98
CA ARG A 108 11.09 -4.13 16.44
C ARG A 108 9.94 -3.40 17.12
N VAL A 109 9.43 -2.34 16.49
CA VAL A 109 8.32 -1.53 17.01
C VAL A 109 7.30 -1.30 15.91
N ILE A 110 6.02 -1.51 16.23
CA ILE A 110 4.89 -1.22 15.35
C ILE A 110 4.00 -0.21 16.06
N THR A 111 3.95 1.00 15.53
CA THR A 111 2.99 2.02 15.96
C THR A 111 1.74 1.88 15.11
N VAL A 112 0.62 1.61 15.76
CA VAL A 112 -0.71 1.47 15.16
C VAL A 112 -1.64 2.54 15.73
N ASP A 113 -2.76 2.76 15.07
CA ASP A 113 -3.85 3.57 15.61
C ASP A 113 -4.57 2.83 16.78
N LYS A 114 -5.64 3.43 17.32
CA LYS A 114 -6.41 2.85 18.43
C LYS A 114 -7.36 1.72 18.01
N ASN A 115 -7.23 1.13 16.82
CA ASN A 115 -8.11 0.07 16.36
C ASN A 115 -7.92 -1.23 17.19
N PRO A 116 -8.98 -1.76 17.84
CA PRO A 116 -8.90 -2.98 18.66
C PRO A 116 -8.46 -4.25 17.91
N ALA A 117 -8.55 -4.25 16.57
CA ALA A 117 -8.11 -5.39 15.76
C ALA A 117 -6.58 -5.56 15.77
N TYR A 118 -5.82 -4.49 15.99
CA TYR A 118 -4.36 -4.53 15.93
C TYR A 118 -3.71 -5.30 17.07
N PRO A 119 -3.98 -4.99 18.36
CA PRO A 119 -3.33 -5.70 19.47
C PRO A 119 -3.51 -7.21 19.36
N ILE A 120 -4.72 -7.66 19.01
CA ILE A 120 -5.06 -9.09 18.91
C ILE A 120 -4.32 -9.75 17.74
N ALA A 121 -4.27 -9.09 16.58
CA ALA A 121 -3.54 -9.63 15.43
C ALA A 121 -2.03 -9.67 15.67
N ILE A 122 -1.47 -8.64 16.31
CA ILE A 122 -0.04 -8.57 16.67
C ILE A 122 0.30 -9.68 17.66
N GLU A 123 -0.50 -9.89 18.71
CA GLU A 123 -0.28 -10.97 19.68
C GLU A 123 -0.28 -12.36 19.03
N GLN A 124 -1.21 -12.61 18.10
CA GLN A 124 -1.23 -13.86 17.34
C GLN A 124 0.02 -14.03 16.48
N LEU A 125 0.51 -12.96 15.83
CA LEU A 125 1.72 -13.02 15.01
C LEU A 125 3.00 -13.24 15.85
N LYS A 126 3.03 -12.74 17.09
CA LYS A 126 4.08 -13.04 18.06
C LYS A 126 4.06 -14.52 18.48
N LYS A 127 2.87 -15.07 18.76
CA LYS A 127 2.70 -16.51 19.04
C LYS A 127 3.17 -17.39 17.87
N GLU A 128 2.95 -16.93 16.63
CA GLU A 128 3.42 -17.57 15.40
C GLU A 128 4.91 -17.32 15.09
N LYS A 129 5.65 -16.60 15.95
CA LYS A 129 7.06 -16.18 15.75
C LYS A 129 7.30 -15.44 14.41
N SER A 130 6.25 -14.85 13.85
CA SER A 130 6.30 -14.12 12.58
C SER A 130 6.83 -12.69 12.76
N ILE A 131 6.63 -12.13 13.96
CA ILE A 131 7.21 -10.88 14.45
C ILE A 131 7.76 -11.13 15.86
N PRO A 132 8.81 -10.40 16.28
CA PRO A 132 9.34 -10.50 17.64
C PRO A 132 8.34 -10.03 18.71
#